data_AF-A0A925HX08-F1
#
_entry.id   AF-A0A925HX08-F1
#
_cell.length_a   1.000
_cell.length_b   1.000
_cell.length_c   1.000
_cell.angle_alpha   90.00
_cell.angle_beta   90.00
_cell.angle_gamma   90.00
#
_symmetry.space_group_name_H-M   'P 1'
#
loop_
_entity.id
_entity.type
_entity.pdbx_description
1 polymer ?
#
loop_
_entity_poly.entity_id
_entity_poly.type
_entity_poly.pdbx_seq_one_letter_code
_entity_poly.pdbx_strand_id
1 'polypeptide(L)'
;MTETIINLETVNPIEFFGVNNGKLDILKKKFPLLKILSRGTQLKLSGAPEQIESAKEKINLIVQYLQRNGHMSENYFEQVLGGD
;
A
#
# COMPACT_ATOMS: atom_id res chain seq x y z
N MET A 1 -10.67 10.90 13.56
CA MET A 1 -10.09 9.70 12.94
C MET A 1 -11.02 9.27 11.82
N THR A 2 -10.46 8.90 10.68
CA THR A 2 -11.22 8.42 9.52
C THR A 2 -10.74 7.03 9.13
N GLU A 3 -11.54 6.33 8.34
CA GLU A 3 -11.21 5.03 7.77
C GLU A 3 -11.44 5.05 6.26
N THR A 4 -10.56 4.39 5.52
CA THR A 4 -10.72 4.22 4.09
C THR A 4 -10.42 2.78 3.70
N ILE A 5 -11.11 2.29 2.69
CA ILE A 5 -10.93 0.96 2.14
C ILE A 5 -10.55 1.13 0.68
N ILE A 6 -9.45 0.50 0.29
CA ILE A 6 -8.91 0.51 -1.07
C ILE A 6 -9.08 -0.91 -1.62
N ASN A 7 -9.81 -1.01 -2.73
CA ASN A 7 -9.99 -2.27 -3.45
C ASN A 7 -8.85 -2.44 -4.44
N LEU A 8 -8.13 -3.55 -4.31
CA LEU A 8 -7.02 -3.97 -5.17
C LEU A 8 -7.46 -5.05 -6.16
N GLU A 9 -8.74 -5.10 -6.53
CA GLU A 9 -9.30 -6.14 -7.41
C GLU A 9 -8.66 -6.17 -8.81
N THR A 10 -8.04 -5.06 -9.20
CA THR A 10 -7.36 -4.90 -10.49
C THR A 10 -5.89 -5.32 -10.47
N VAL A 11 -5.33 -5.67 -9.30
CA VAL A 11 -3.93 -6.07 -9.14
C VAL A 11 -3.83 -7.35 -8.31
N ASN A 12 -2.78 -8.13 -8.52
CA ASN A 12 -2.56 -9.32 -7.72
C ASN A 12 -2.19 -8.93 -6.27
N PRO A 13 -2.88 -9.44 -5.24
CA PRO A 13 -2.59 -9.12 -3.85
C PRO A 13 -1.19 -9.60 -3.45
N ILE A 14 -0.70 -10.71 -4.01
CA ILE A 14 0.68 -11.19 -3.78
C ILE A 14 1.70 -10.18 -4.31
N GLU A 15 1.47 -9.63 -5.50
CA GLU A 15 2.35 -8.62 -6.08
C GLU A 15 2.32 -7.31 -5.27
N PHE A 16 1.15 -6.93 -4.74
CA PHE A 16 1.02 -5.72 -3.94
C PHE A 16 1.59 -5.87 -2.52
N PHE A 17 1.21 -6.93 -1.79
CA PHE A 17 1.63 -7.16 -0.40
C PHE A 17 3.03 -7.76 -0.29
N GLY A 18 3.56 -8.32 -1.38
CA GLY A 18 4.84 -9.00 -1.42
C GLY A 18 4.77 -10.42 -0.85
N VAL A 19 5.77 -11.22 -1.19
CA VAL A 19 5.94 -12.57 -0.63
C VAL A 19 6.13 -12.45 0.88
N ASN A 20 5.42 -13.27 1.66
CA ASN A 20 5.39 -13.19 3.13
C ASN A 20 5.04 -11.80 3.70
N ASN A 21 4.23 -11.00 2.99
CA ASN A 21 3.81 -9.67 3.41
C ASN A 21 4.97 -8.64 3.53
N GLY A 22 6.11 -8.84 2.87
CA GLY A 22 7.28 -7.94 2.95
C GLY A 22 6.95 -6.47 2.63
N LYS A 23 6.21 -6.22 1.54
CA LYS A 23 5.78 -4.85 1.16
C LYS A 23 4.73 -4.27 2.10
N LEU A 24 3.86 -5.12 2.65
CA LEU A 24 2.90 -4.67 3.67
C LEU A 24 3.61 -4.21 4.95
N ASP A 25 4.69 -4.89 5.35
CA ASP A 25 5.49 -4.52 6.52
C ASP A 25 6.19 -3.16 6.29
N ILE A 26 6.72 -2.94 5.09
CA ILE A 26 7.26 -1.65 4.65
C ILE A 26 6.20 -0.54 4.76
N LEU A 27 4.99 -0.77 4.25
CA LEU A 27 3.88 0.18 4.36
C LEU A 27 3.58 0.55 5.82
N LYS A 28 3.54 -0.45 6.71
CA LYS A 28 3.32 -0.23 8.15
C LYS A 28 4.46 0.54 8.80
N LYS A 29 5.71 0.26 8.41
CA LYS A 29 6.90 0.99 8.88
C LYS A 29 6.90 2.44 8.42
N LYS A 30 6.47 2.72 7.18
CA LYS A 30 6.37 4.08 6.63
C LYS A 30 5.22 4.87 7.26
N PHE A 31 4.11 4.22 7.58
CA PHE A 31 2.95 4.85 8.22
C PHE A 31 2.60 4.19 9.57
N PRO A 32 3.47 4.31 10.59
CA PRO A 32 3.26 3.64 11.88
C PRO A 32 2.06 4.21 12.65
N LEU A 33 1.64 5.43 12.31
CA LEU A 33 0.47 6.10 12.87
C LEU A 33 -0.86 5.64 12.23
N LEU A 34 -0.80 4.89 11.13
CA LEU A 34 -1.97 4.33 10.47
C LEU A 34 -2.16 2.87 10.84
N LYS A 35 -3.41 2.49 11.09
CA LYS A 35 -3.81 1.10 11.21
C LYS A 35 -4.07 0.54 9.81
N ILE A 36 -3.11 -0.23 9.30
CA ILE A 36 -3.16 -0.86 7.97
C ILE A 36 -3.54 -2.34 8.12
N LEU A 37 -4.64 -2.75 7.48
CA LEU A 37 -5.16 -4.12 7.50
C LEU A 37 -5.41 -4.61 6.06
N SER A 38 -4.83 -5.74 5.69
CA SER A 38 -5.07 -6.41 4.42
C SER A 38 -6.07 -7.56 4.61
N ARG A 39 -7.12 -7.63 3.79
CA ARG A 39 -8.08 -8.74 3.74
C ARG A 39 -8.37 -9.11 2.29
N GLY A 40 -7.80 -10.23 1.83
CA GLY A 40 -7.93 -10.65 0.43
C GLY A 40 -7.37 -9.60 -0.52
N THR A 41 -8.23 -9.03 -1.36
CA THR A 41 -7.92 -7.92 -2.29
C THR A 41 -8.26 -6.55 -1.72
N GLN A 42 -8.57 -6.42 -0.44
CA GLN A 42 -8.91 -5.13 0.18
C GLN A 42 -7.82 -4.68 1.15
N LEU A 43 -7.53 -3.39 1.12
CA LEU A 43 -6.63 -2.72 2.05
C LEU A 43 -7.40 -1.66 2.83
N LYS A 44 -7.56 -1.87 4.13
CA LYS A 44 -8.20 -0.94 5.04
C LYS A 44 -7.13 -0.11 5.75
N LEU A 45 -7.28 1.21 5.71
CA LEU A 45 -6.46 2.17 6.45
C LEU A 45 -7.35 2.90 7.47
N SER A 46 -6.87 3.12 8.67
CA SER A 46 -7.61 3.87 9.70
C SER A 46 -6.65 4.71 10.54
N GLY A 47 -6.97 5.99 10.76
CA GLY A 47 -6.07 6.94 11.41
C GLY A 47 -6.43 8.41 11.16
N ALA A 48 -5.41 9.26 11.15
CA ALA A 48 -5.57 10.69 10.84
C ALA A 48 -5.85 10.90 9.34
N PRO A 49 -6.73 11.84 8.95
CA PRO A 49 -7.11 12.07 7.55
C PRO A 49 -5.91 12.42 6.66
N GLU A 50 -5.01 13.29 7.13
CA GLU A 50 -3.81 13.71 6.38
C GLU A 50 -2.86 12.54 6.08
N GLN A 51 -2.71 11.64 7.06
CA GLN A 51 -1.90 10.43 6.91
C GLN A 51 -2.55 9.44 5.95
N ILE A 52 -3.88 9.26 6.06
CA ILE A 52 -4.64 8.39 5.15
C ILE A 52 -4.55 8.89 3.72
N GLU A 53 -4.68 10.20 3.51
CA GLU A 53 -4.57 10.81 2.18
C GLU A 53 -3.19 10.59 1.59
N SER A 54 -2.14 10.84 2.37
CA SER A 54 -0.75 10.57 1.97
C SER A 54 -0.52 9.09 1.61
N ALA A 55 -0.97 8.16 2.45
CA ALA A 55 -0.83 6.73 2.17
C ALA A 55 -1.63 6.31 0.93
N LYS A 56 -2.87 6.81 0.79
CA LYS A 56 -3.75 6.52 -0.34
C LYS A 56 -3.13 6.97 -1.66
N GLU A 57 -2.53 8.15 -1.70
CA GLU A 57 -1.85 8.66 -2.89
C GLU A 57 -0.70 7.72 -3.31
N LYS A 58 0.16 7.33 -2.37
CA LYS A 58 1.26 6.38 -2.64
C LYS A 58 0.76 5.01 -3.09
N ILE A 59 -0.26 4.49 -2.42
CA ILE A 59 -0.87 3.19 -2.78
C ILE A 59 -1.44 3.25 -4.19
N ASN A 60 -2.10 4.35 -4.57
CA ASN A 60 -2.64 4.51 -5.91
C ASN A 60 -1.54 4.50 -6.99
N LEU A 61 -0.42 5.17 -6.73
CA LEU A 61 0.76 5.13 -7.62
C LEU A 61 1.30 3.71 -7.79
N ILE A 62 1.38 2.96 -6.68
CA ILE A 62 1.83 1.57 -6.70
C ILE A 62 0.86 0.68 -7.49
N VAL A 63 -0.44 0.84 -7.27
CA VAL A 63 -1.48 0.10 -7.98
C VAL A 63 -1.39 0.37 -9.48
N GLN A 64 -1.31 1.64 -9.89
CA GLN A 64 -1.16 2.00 -11.31
C GLN A 64 0.09 1.38 -11.94
N TYR A 65 1.21 1.39 -11.22
CA TYR A 65 2.44 0.77 -11.70
C TYR A 65 2.28 -0.75 -11.84
N LEU A 66 1.70 -1.43 -10.85
CA LEU A 66 1.43 -2.87 -10.90
C LEU A 66 0.44 -3.24 -12.00
N GLN A 67 -0.56 -2.42 -12.26
CA GLN A 67 -1.50 -2.62 -13.38
C GLN A 67 -0.78 -2.56 -14.74
N ARG A 68 0.22 -1.67 -14.88
CA ARG A 68 0.94 -1.46 -16.14
C ARG A 68 2.07 -2.46 -16.36
N ASN A 69 2.82 -2.79 -15.30
CA ASN A 69 4.04 -3.58 -15.37
C ASN A 69 3.83 -5.05 -14.92
N GLY A 70 2.72 -5.33 -14.22
CA GLY A 70 2.38 -6.66 -13.69
C GLY A 70 3.16 -7.06 -12.43
N HIS A 71 4.30 -6.43 -12.15
CA HIS A 71 5.15 -6.73 -11.02
C HIS A 71 5.92 -5.49 -10.52
N MET A 72 6.39 -5.55 -9.28
CA MET A 72 7.20 -4.48 -8.66
C MET A 72 8.19 -5.10 -7.67
N SER A 73 9.44 -4.65 -7.66
CA SER A 73 10.42 -5.06 -6.63
C SER A 73 10.20 -4.29 -5.32
N GLU A 74 10.60 -4.88 -4.19
CA GLU A 74 10.48 -4.25 -2.87
C GLU A 74 11.24 -2.92 -2.80
N ASN A 75 12.45 -2.87 -3.36
CA ASN A 75 13.26 -1.65 -3.39
C ASN A 75 12.55 -0.48 -4.09
N TYR A 76 11.87 -0.76 -5.21
CA TYR A 76 11.11 0.27 -5.94
C TYR A 76 9.84 0.67 -5.18
N PHE A 77 9.19 -0.29 -4.51
CA PHE A 77 8.04 -0.02 -3.65
C PHE A 77 8.42 0.95 -2.51
N GLU A 78 9.58 0.75 -1.89
CA GLU A 78 10.13 1.66 -0.88
C GLU A 78 10.42 3.05 -1.44
N GLN A 79 11.02 3.13 -2.64
CA GLN A 79 11.27 4.40 -3.30
C GLN A 79 10.00 5.20 -3.57
N VAL A 80 8.95 4.55 -4.09
CA VAL A 80 7.66 5.21 -4.38
C VAL A 80 7.02 5.77 -3.12
N LEU A 81 7.13 5.06 -1.99
CA LEU A 81 6.63 5.50 -0.69
C LEU A 81 7.39 6.69 -0.09
N GLY A 82 8.43 7.19 -0.77
CA GLY A 82 9.33 8.21 -0.25
C GLY A 82 10.59 7.55 0.27
N GLY A 83 11.34 6.91 -0.65
CA GLY A 83 12.72 6.53 -0.39
C GLY A 83 13.51 7.76 0.05
N ASP A 84 14.29 7.59 1.10
CA ASP A 84 15.25 8.60 1.57
C ASP A 84 16.33 8.82 0.48
#